data_AF-A0A7S2BSB8-F1
#
_entry.id   AF-A0A7S2BSB8-F1
#
_cell.length_a   1.000
_cell.length_b   1.000
_cell.length_c   1.000
_cell.angle_alpha   90.00
_cell.angle_beta   90.00
_cell.angle_gamma   90.00
#
_symmetry.space_group_name_H-M   'P 1'
#
loop_
_entity.id
_entity.type
_entity.pdbx_description
1 polymer ?
#
loop_
_entity_poly.entity_id
_entity_poly.type
_entity_poly.pdbx_seq_one_letter_code
_entity_poly.pdbx_strand_id
1 'polypeptide(L)'
;AAVFILVYPIGIPCMYFVILYRRREWINPILPDTQKRAIMKKCPSDVELALAIRDGNKNLAPLTFLFASYEPEFWCWEVFVCIDRLIATNVDVILASTPLLRPFFLMAQALLNVKIYSYYDPYIEDSDDLFAEVAQWNILLITIFALLFQVGAISPSSGMGLFLIVL
;
A
#
# COMPACT_ATOMS: atom_id res chain seq x y z
N ALA A 1 4.47 -8.05 -28.23
CA ALA A 1 5.12 -7.10 -27.31
C ALA A 1 4.13 -6.52 -26.28
N ALA A 2 3.06 -5.85 -26.71
CA ALA A 2 2.07 -5.23 -25.80
C ALA A 2 1.40 -6.17 -24.77
N VAL A 3 1.16 -7.44 -25.13
CA VAL A 3 0.58 -8.43 -24.19
C VAL A 3 1.51 -8.72 -23.00
N PHE A 4 2.83 -8.85 -23.23
CA PHE A 4 3.80 -9.06 -22.16
C PHE A 4 4.00 -7.83 -21.25
N ILE A 5 3.73 -6.63 -21.78
CA ILE A 5 3.77 -5.37 -21.03
C ILE A 5 2.63 -5.31 -19.98
N LEU A 6 1.48 -5.95 -20.24
CA LEU A 6 0.36 -6.00 -19.30
C LEU A 6 0.36 -7.25 -18.40
N VAL A 7 0.94 -8.35 -18.88
CA VAL A 7 1.07 -9.59 -18.08
C VAL A 7 1.93 -9.37 -16.83
N TYR A 8 2.97 -8.54 -16.89
CA TYR A 8 3.85 -8.27 -15.75
C TYR A 8 3.19 -7.43 -14.63
N PRO A 9 2.57 -6.26 -14.89
CA PRO A 9 1.92 -5.47 -13.85
C PRO A 9 0.66 -6.13 -13.30
N ILE A 10 -0.05 -6.95 -14.07
CA ILE A 10 -1.27 -7.60 -13.57
C ILE A 10 -0.96 -8.98 -12.96
N GLY A 11 0.00 -9.69 -13.52
CA GLY A 11 0.33 -11.06 -13.11
C GLY A 11 0.83 -11.17 -11.68
N ILE A 12 1.66 -10.22 -11.22
CA ILE A 12 2.20 -10.25 -9.85
C ILE A 12 1.09 -10.02 -8.81
N PRO A 13 0.27 -8.96 -8.87
CA PRO A 13 -0.88 -8.79 -7.97
C PRO A 13 -1.85 -9.98 -8.02
N CYS A 14 -2.16 -10.50 -9.21
CA CYS A 14 -3.03 -11.66 -9.35
C CYS A 14 -2.43 -12.91 -8.69
N MET A 15 -1.12 -13.14 -8.85
CA MET A 15 -0.43 -14.26 -8.22
C MET A 15 -0.48 -14.15 -6.69
N TYR A 16 -0.18 -12.96 -6.14
CA TYR A 16 -0.29 -12.70 -4.70
C TYR A 16 -1.71 -12.96 -4.21
N PHE A 17 -2.70 -12.40 -4.89
CA PHE A 17 -4.11 -12.60 -4.54
C PHE A 17 -4.51 -14.08 -4.56
N VAL A 18 -4.14 -14.84 -5.59
CA VAL A 18 -4.49 -16.26 -5.69
C VAL A 18 -3.82 -17.08 -4.58
N ILE A 19 -2.54 -16.84 -4.29
CA ILE A 19 -1.82 -17.58 -3.25
C ILE A 19 -2.42 -17.28 -1.87
N LEU A 20 -2.69 -16.00 -1.58
CA LEU A 20 -3.28 -15.56 -0.32
C LEU A 20 -4.72 -16.08 -0.17
N TYR A 21 -5.53 -16.00 -1.22
CA TYR A 21 -6.92 -16.48 -1.20
C TYR A 21 -7.01 -17.97 -0.90
N ARG A 22 -6.12 -18.78 -1.50
CA ARG A 22 -6.06 -20.23 -1.24
C ARG A 22 -5.68 -20.60 0.19
N ARG A 23 -5.01 -19.69 0.91
CA ARG A 23 -4.57 -19.89 2.30
C ARG A 23 -5.24 -18.92 3.28
N ARG A 24 -6.31 -18.25 2.86
CA ARG A 24 -7.00 -17.21 3.64
C ARG A 24 -7.45 -17.70 5.01
N GLU A 25 -7.97 -18.92 5.11
CA GLU A 25 -8.44 -19.47 6.38
C GLU A 25 -7.29 -19.76 7.37
N TRP A 26 -6.05 -19.82 6.87
CA TRP A 26 -4.86 -20.05 7.69
C TRP A 26 -4.22 -18.73 8.10
N ILE A 27 -4.34 -17.70 7.26
CA ILE A 27 -3.87 -16.33 7.53
C ILE A 27 -4.84 -15.57 8.45
N ASN A 28 -6.14 -15.78 8.25
CA ASN A 28 -7.21 -15.23 9.07
C ASN A 28 -8.06 -16.37 9.65
N PRO A 29 -7.53 -17.04 10.69
CA PRO A 29 -8.19 -18.19 11.30
C PRO A 29 -9.48 -17.79 12.03
N ILE A 30 -10.42 -18.73 12.07
CA ILE A 30 -11.61 -18.62 12.92
C ILE A 30 -11.19 -19.06 14.33
N LEU A 31 -11.44 -18.20 15.31
CA LEU A 31 -11.04 -18.45 16.69
C LEU A 31 -11.88 -19.57 17.32
N PRO A 32 -11.27 -20.49 18.08
CA PRO A 32 -11.98 -21.62 18.67
C PRO A 32 -13.04 -21.20 19.69
N ASP A 33 -12.76 -20.17 20.48
CA ASP A 33 -13.64 -19.75 21.58
C ASP A 33 -14.85 -18.96 21.08
N THR A 34 -14.65 -18.00 20.19
CA THR A 34 -15.71 -17.09 19.71
C THR A 34 -16.37 -17.57 18.42
N GLN A 35 -15.79 -18.56 17.73
CA GLN A 35 -16.21 -19.03 16.39
C GLN A 35 -16.34 -17.89 15.37
N LYS A 36 -15.55 -16.82 15.56
CA LYS A 36 -15.53 -15.62 14.71
C LYS A 36 -14.09 -15.33 14.28
N ARG A 37 -13.96 -14.51 13.24
CA ARG A 37 -12.66 -13.97 12.81
C ARG A 37 -12.30 -12.80 13.71
N ALA A 38 -11.00 -12.66 13.98
CA ALA A 38 -10.47 -11.55 14.74
C ALA A 38 -10.64 -10.23 13.97
N ILE A 39 -11.00 -9.17 14.68
CA ILE A 39 -11.17 -7.80 14.17
C ILE A 39 -10.57 -6.87 15.22
N MET A 40 -9.52 -6.13 14.88
CA MET A 40 -8.76 -5.29 15.83
C MET A 40 -9.65 -4.24 16.49
N LYS A 41 -10.47 -3.55 15.69
CA LYS A 41 -11.42 -2.52 16.15
C LYS A 41 -12.48 -3.03 17.13
N LYS A 42 -12.67 -4.35 17.27
CA LYS A 42 -13.65 -4.96 18.20
C LYS A 42 -13.00 -5.58 19.42
N CYS A 43 -11.97 -6.40 19.23
CA CYS A 43 -11.35 -7.15 20.30
C CYS A 43 -9.86 -7.40 19.99
N PRO A 44 -8.95 -6.58 20.54
CA PRO A 44 -7.51 -6.72 20.31
C PRO A 44 -6.94 -8.06 20.78
N SER A 45 -7.46 -8.62 21.88
CA SER A 45 -7.02 -9.93 22.40
C SER A 45 -7.31 -11.09 21.43
N ASP A 46 -8.42 -11.01 20.69
CA ASP A 46 -8.78 -11.98 19.67
C ASP A 46 -7.78 -11.93 18.49
N VAL A 47 -7.29 -10.73 18.16
CA VAL A 47 -6.27 -10.54 17.11
C VAL A 47 -4.93 -11.13 17.55
N GLU A 48 -4.50 -10.89 18.79
CA GLU A 48 -3.26 -11.48 19.32
C GLU A 48 -3.29 -13.01 19.26
N LEU A 49 -4.43 -13.63 19.61
CA LEU A 49 -4.61 -15.08 19.49
C LEU A 49 -4.59 -15.55 18.03
N ALA A 50 -5.24 -14.82 17.12
CA ALA A 50 -5.21 -15.15 15.69
C ALA A 50 -3.80 -15.04 15.09
N LEU A 51 -3.02 -14.04 15.51
CA LEU A 51 -1.61 -13.86 15.14
C LEU A 51 -0.76 -15.02 15.65
N ALA A 52 -0.93 -15.44 16.90
CA ALA A 52 -0.22 -16.59 17.46
C ALA A 52 -0.51 -17.90 16.70
N ILE A 53 -1.77 -18.14 16.30
CA ILE A 53 -2.17 -19.30 15.48
C ILE A 53 -1.52 -19.22 14.09
N ARG A 54 -1.55 -18.04 13.47
CA ARG A 54 -0.99 -17.77 12.14
C ARG A 54 0.53 -18.02 12.13
N ASP A 55 1.24 -17.46 13.09
CA ASP A 55 2.70 -17.49 13.16
C ASP A 55 3.24 -18.87 13.59
N GLY A 56 2.43 -19.65 14.31
CA GLY A 56 2.72 -21.07 14.59
C GLY A 56 2.71 -21.98 13.35
N ASN A 57 2.14 -21.50 12.22
CA ASN A 57 1.96 -22.32 11.03
C ASN A 57 3.16 -22.25 10.07
N LYS A 58 4.07 -23.23 10.16
CA LYS A 58 5.27 -23.32 9.30
C LYS A 58 4.98 -23.31 7.81
N ASN A 59 3.78 -23.71 7.37
CA ASN A 59 3.40 -23.70 5.96
C ASN A 59 3.21 -22.30 5.39
N LEU A 60 3.04 -21.29 6.26
CA LEU A 60 2.90 -19.89 5.88
C LEU A 60 4.22 -19.13 5.87
N ALA A 61 5.31 -19.71 6.41
CA ALA A 61 6.61 -19.07 6.53
C ALA A 61 7.14 -18.43 5.22
N PRO A 62 7.01 -19.05 4.03
CA PRO A 62 7.46 -18.42 2.78
C PRO A 62 6.59 -17.25 2.31
N LEU A 63 5.39 -17.10 2.87
CA LEU A 63 4.39 -16.12 2.47
C LEU A 63 4.25 -14.97 3.47
N THR A 64 5.00 -15.01 4.57
CA THR A 64 4.94 -14.00 5.64
C THR A 64 5.18 -12.59 5.12
N PHE A 65 6.04 -12.41 4.12
CA PHE A 65 6.28 -11.10 3.51
C PHE A 65 5.01 -10.44 2.91
N LEU A 66 3.96 -11.22 2.62
CA LEU A 66 2.70 -10.72 2.04
C LEU A 66 1.67 -10.29 3.08
N PHE A 67 1.77 -10.76 4.32
CA PHE A 67 0.70 -10.57 5.32
C PHE A 67 1.19 -10.29 6.74
N ALA A 68 2.48 -10.47 7.04
CA ALA A 68 2.98 -10.45 8.41
C ALA A 68 2.75 -9.11 9.11
N SER A 69 2.95 -8.00 8.40
CA SER A 69 2.75 -6.64 8.93
C SER A 69 1.28 -6.22 9.06
N TYR A 70 0.36 -6.98 8.46
CA TYR A 70 -1.05 -6.60 8.38
C TYR A 70 -1.89 -7.41 9.35
N GLU A 71 -2.98 -6.80 9.81
CA GLU A 71 -3.97 -7.50 10.61
C GLU A 71 -4.57 -8.69 9.84
N PRO A 72 -5.03 -9.74 10.54
CA PRO A 72 -5.64 -10.91 9.89
C PRO A 72 -6.83 -10.56 8.97
N GLU A 73 -7.60 -9.51 9.29
CA GLU A 73 -8.71 -9.09 8.44
C GLU A 73 -8.26 -8.52 7.08
N PHE A 74 -7.09 -7.89 7.04
CA PHE A 74 -6.46 -7.29 5.88
C PHE A 74 -5.47 -8.22 5.17
N TRP A 75 -5.78 -9.53 5.13
CA TRP A 75 -4.94 -10.58 4.52
C TRP A 75 -4.52 -10.33 3.07
N CYS A 76 -5.23 -9.48 2.31
CA CYS A 76 -4.92 -9.14 0.92
C CYS A 76 -4.30 -7.74 0.75
N TRP A 77 -3.93 -7.05 1.82
CA TRP A 77 -3.48 -5.65 1.74
C TRP A 77 -2.24 -5.46 0.87
N GLU A 78 -1.29 -6.39 0.91
CA GLU A 78 -0.10 -6.33 0.04
C GLU A 78 -0.45 -6.31 -1.45
N VAL A 79 -1.59 -6.89 -1.84
CA VAL A 79 -2.08 -6.83 -3.23
C VAL A 79 -2.45 -5.39 -3.60
N PHE A 80 -3.12 -4.67 -2.69
CA PHE A 80 -3.43 -3.26 -2.87
C PHE A 80 -2.15 -2.42 -2.95
N VAL A 81 -1.21 -2.60 -2.01
CA VAL A 81 0.10 -1.92 -2.01
C VAL A 81 0.86 -2.17 -3.32
N CYS A 82 0.83 -3.40 -3.82
CA CYS A 82 1.46 -3.76 -5.08
C CYS A 82 0.81 -3.04 -6.28
N ILE A 83 -0.53 -3.00 -6.35
CA ILE A 83 -1.27 -2.30 -7.40
C ILE A 83 -0.96 -0.79 -7.35
N ASP A 84 -1.00 -0.18 -6.17
CA ASP A 84 -0.71 1.23 -5.98
C ASP A 84 0.70 1.60 -6.48
N ARG A 85 1.70 0.81 -6.07
CA ARG A 85 3.08 0.98 -6.51
C ARG A 85 3.23 0.84 -8.03
N LEU A 86 2.49 -0.08 -8.63
CA LEU A 86 2.48 -0.26 -10.08
C LEU A 86 1.84 0.92 -10.81
N ILE A 87 0.73 1.47 -10.30
CA ILE A 87 0.13 2.67 -10.89
C ILE A 87 1.14 3.82 -10.80
N ALA A 88 1.68 4.09 -9.60
CA ALA A 88 2.63 5.19 -9.39
C ALA A 88 3.83 5.13 -10.33
N THR A 89 4.43 3.95 -10.52
CA THR A 89 5.65 3.76 -11.32
C THR A 89 5.40 3.75 -12.83
N ASN A 90 4.16 3.48 -13.29
CA ASN A 90 3.84 3.42 -14.71
C ASN A 90 3.16 4.69 -15.26
N VAL A 91 2.78 5.65 -14.40
CA VAL A 91 2.17 6.92 -14.82
C VAL A 91 3.03 7.65 -15.86
N ASP A 92 4.35 7.67 -15.69
CA ASP A 92 5.27 8.33 -16.62
C ASP A 92 5.23 7.75 -18.04
N VAL A 93 5.09 6.42 -18.14
CA VAL A 93 5.03 5.72 -19.42
C VAL A 93 3.69 5.98 -20.11
N ILE A 94 2.59 5.94 -19.34
CA ILE A 94 1.23 6.11 -19.86
C ILE A 94 1.01 7.55 -20.33
N LEU A 95 1.51 8.53 -19.58
CA LEU A 95 1.34 9.96 -19.86
C LEU A 95 2.60 10.58 -20.48
N ALA A 96 3.35 9.78 -21.23
CA ALA A 96 4.57 10.22 -21.91
C ALA A 96 4.31 11.46 -22.79
N SER A 97 3.18 11.48 -23.51
CA SER A 97 2.77 12.55 -24.42
C SER A 97 2.25 13.82 -23.73
N THR A 98 1.92 13.77 -22.44
CA THR A 98 1.28 14.87 -21.70
C THR A 98 1.97 15.07 -20.34
N PRO A 99 3.18 15.68 -20.31
CA PRO A 99 3.98 15.79 -19.10
C PRO A 99 3.31 16.61 -18.00
N LEU A 100 2.48 17.60 -18.35
CA LEU A 100 1.77 18.43 -17.36
C LEU A 100 0.72 17.66 -16.55
N LEU A 101 0.16 16.57 -17.10
CA LEU A 101 -0.85 15.78 -16.39
C LEU A 101 -0.25 14.82 -15.37
N ARG A 102 1.04 14.48 -15.48
CA ARG A 102 1.66 13.45 -14.64
C ARG A 102 1.60 13.76 -13.14
N PRO A 103 1.99 14.97 -12.68
CA PRO A 103 1.89 15.30 -11.26
C PRO A 103 0.45 15.37 -10.78
N PHE A 104 -0.51 15.77 -11.62
CA PHE A 104 -1.93 15.76 -11.27
C PHE A 104 -2.46 14.35 -11.01
N PHE A 105 -2.10 13.38 -11.85
CA PHE A 105 -2.50 11.98 -11.65
C PHE A 105 -1.88 11.39 -10.37
N LEU A 106 -0.58 11.63 -10.13
CA LEU A 106 0.09 11.16 -8.91
C LEU A 106 -0.48 11.83 -7.65
N MET A 107 -0.86 13.11 -7.73
CA MET A 107 -1.51 13.83 -6.64
C MET A 107 -2.89 13.25 -6.32
N ALA A 108 -3.70 12.97 -7.35
CA ALA A 108 -5.00 12.33 -7.18
C ALA A 108 -4.87 10.93 -6.56
N GLN A 109 -3.87 10.16 -6.99
CA GLN A 109 -3.55 8.85 -6.42
C GLN A 109 -3.12 8.97 -4.94
N ALA A 110 -2.21 9.89 -4.62
CA ALA A 110 -1.77 10.11 -3.23
C ALA A 110 -2.93 10.51 -2.31
N LEU A 111 -3.83 11.39 -2.76
CA LEU A 111 -5.04 11.75 -1.99
C LEU A 111 -5.98 10.56 -1.77
N LEU A 112 -6.17 9.72 -2.80
CA LEU A 112 -6.96 8.51 -2.67
C LEU A 112 -6.32 7.57 -1.63
N ASN A 113 -5.01 7.40 -1.67
CA ASN A 113 -4.28 6.56 -0.74
C ASN A 113 -4.35 7.09 0.69
N VAL A 114 -4.17 8.40 0.92
CA VAL A 114 -4.37 9.00 2.25
C VAL A 114 -5.73 8.58 2.81
N LYS A 115 -6.80 8.67 1.99
CA LYS A 115 -8.15 8.30 2.43
C LYS A 115 -8.28 6.80 2.71
N ILE A 116 -7.63 5.96 1.91
CA ILE A 116 -7.64 4.50 2.07
C ILE A 116 -6.88 4.09 3.35
N TYR A 117 -5.65 4.57 3.55
CA TYR A 117 -4.86 4.25 4.74
C TYR A 117 -5.54 4.75 6.03
N SER A 118 -6.04 6.00 6.04
CA SER A 118 -6.74 6.59 7.20
C SER A 118 -8.10 5.95 7.53
N TYR A 119 -8.70 5.19 6.60
CA TYR A 119 -9.99 4.55 6.84
C TYR A 119 -9.84 3.09 7.28
N TYR A 120 -8.91 2.37 6.65
CA TYR A 120 -8.78 0.93 6.86
C TYR A 120 -7.89 0.61 8.06
N ASP A 121 -6.81 1.36 8.31
CA ASP A 121 -5.81 1.08 9.37
C ASP A 121 -5.36 -0.40 9.33
N PRO A 122 -4.70 -0.82 8.24
CA PRO A 122 -4.45 -2.24 7.96
C PRO A 122 -3.31 -2.88 8.76
N TYR A 123 -2.47 -2.09 9.43
CA TYR A 123 -1.25 -2.56 10.06
C TYR A 123 -1.51 -3.08 11.49
N ILE A 124 -0.67 -4.02 11.96
CA ILE A 124 -0.79 -4.53 13.34
C ILE A 124 -0.37 -3.48 14.36
N GLU A 125 0.65 -2.68 14.03
CA GLU A 125 1.15 -1.61 14.86
C GLU A 125 0.55 -0.27 14.40
N ASP A 126 -0.19 0.40 15.29
CA ASP A 126 -0.82 1.71 15.00
C ASP A 126 0.20 2.76 14.50
N SER A 127 1.49 2.63 14.88
CA SER A 127 2.56 3.50 14.38
C SER A 127 2.84 3.32 12.89
N ASP A 128 2.66 2.11 12.36
CA ASP A 128 2.84 1.82 10.94
C ASP A 128 1.68 2.39 10.10
N ASP A 129 0.46 2.39 10.63
CA ASP A 129 -0.69 3.07 10.01
C ASP A 129 -0.43 4.58 9.87
N LEU A 130 -0.01 5.21 10.98
CA LEU A 130 0.34 6.62 10.99
C LEU A 130 1.50 6.90 10.02
N PHE A 131 2.52 6.05 10.01
CA PHE A 131 3.65 6.19 9.11
C PHE A 131 3.23 6.08 7.63
N ALA A 132 2.37 5.12 7.31
CA ALA A 132 1.84 4.94 5.96
C ALA A 132 1.01 6.15 5.51
N GLU A 133 0.17 6.71 6.38
CA GLU A 133 -0.59 7.92 6.09
C GLU A 133 0.34 9.12 5.85
N VAL A 134 1.31 9.34 6.74
CA VAL A 134 2.31 10.41 6.63
C VAL A 134 3.13 10.28 5.35
N ALA A 135 3.49 9.06 4.94
CA ALA A 135 4.19 8.81 3.69
C ALA A 135 3.37 9.25 2.46
N GLN A 136 2.05 9.02 2.46
CA GLN A 136 1.19 9.50 1.36
C GLN A 136 1.07 11.02 1.35
N TRP A 137 1.01 11.67 2.52
CA TRP A 137 1.08 13.12 2.62
C TRP A 137 2.42 13.68 2.12
N ASN A 138 3.54 13.01 2.41
CA ASN A 138 4.85 13.38 1.87
C ASN A 138 4.86 13.29 0.33
N ILE A 139 4.38 12.19 -0.25
CA ILE A 139 4.25 12.03 -1.71
C ILE A 139 3.38 13.14 -2.31
N LEU A 140 2.28 13.51 -1.66
CA LEU A 140 1.42 14.61 -2.09
C LEU A 140 2.18 15.94 -2.13
N LEU A 141 2.94 16.27 -1.08
CA LEU A 141 3.72 17.50 -1.03
C LEU A 141 4.79 17.54 -2.12
N ILE A 142 5.54 16.44 -2.28
CA ILE A 142 6.58 16.34 -3.32
C ILE A 142 5.97 16.53 -4.72
N THR A 143 4.81 15.92 -4.99
CA THR A 143 4.14 16.05 -6.29
C THR A 143 3.58 17.46 -6.54
N ILE A 144 3.10 18.16 -5.51
CA ILE A 144 2.73 19.59 -5.60
C ILE A 144 3.94 20.43 -5.98
N PHE A 145 5.08 20.27 -5.31
CA PHE A 145 6.26 21.05 -5.65
C PHE A 145 6.81 20.70 -7.04
N ALA A 146 6.78 19.42 -7.43
CA ALA A 146 7.15 19.01 -8.78
C ALA A 146 6.32 19.75 -9.84
N LEU A 147 5.01 19.89 -9.60
CA LEU A 147 4.13 20.68 -10.47
C LEU A 147 4.49 22.17 -10.48
N LEU A 148 4.79 22.77 -9.32
CA LEU A 148 5.19 24.18 -9.22
C LEU A 148 6.49 24.47 -9.98
N PHE A 149 7.47 23.57 -9.92
CA PHE A 149 8.68 23.65 -10.75
C PHE A 149 8.36 23.51 -12.23
N GLN A 150 7.50 22.57 -12.59
CA GLN A 150 7.14 22.32 -13.98
C GLN A 150 6.40 23.49 -14.64
N VAL A 151 5.58 24.22 -13.88
CA VAL A 151 4.87 25.43 -14.36
C VAL A 151 5.76 26.69 -14.30
N GLY A 152 6.96 26.60 -13.72
CA GLY A 152 7.88 27.74 -13.59
C GLY A 152 7.50 28.73 -12.49
N ALA A 153 6.64 28.33 -11.55
CA ALA A 153 6.25 29.16 -10.40
C ALA A 153 7.39 29.30 -9.37
N ILE A 154 8.35 28.37 -9.38
CA ILE A 154 9.51 28.35 -8.48
C ILE A 154 10.79 28.15 -9.30
N SER A 155 11.80 28.98 -9.04
CA SER A 155 13.13 28.85 -9.66
C SER A 155 13.99 27.78 -8.98
N PRO A 156 14.79 26.98 -9.72
CA PRO A 156 15.67 25.94 -9.16
C PRO A 156 16.75 26.45 -8.20
N SER A 157 17.11 27.75 -8.29
CA SER A 157 18.11 28.40 -7.45
C SER A 157 17.61 28.75 -6.04
N SER A 158 16.30 28.71 -5.84
CA SER A 158 15.67 28.89 -4.54
C SER A 158 15.90 27.60 -3.75
N GLY A 159 16.53 27.64 -2.58
CA GLY A 159 16.85 26.45 -1.75
C GLY A 159 15.67 25.51 -1.40
N MET A 160 14.46 25.75 -1.91
CA MET A 160 13.31 24.84 -1.94
C MET A 160 13.61 23.49 -2.62
N GLY A 161 14.51 23.44 -3.61
CA GLY A 161 14.95 22.16 -4.18
C GLY A 161 15.70 21.27 -3.17
N LEU A 162 16.47 21.89 -2.26
CA LEU A 162 17.13 21.18 -1.15
C LEU A 162 16.13 20.78 -0.06
N PHE A 163 15.13 21.61 0.22
CA PHE A 163 14.06 21.29 1.16
C PHE A 163 13.30 20.02 0.75
N LEU A 164 13.04 19.81 -0.54
CA LEU A 164 12.42 18.58 -1.08
C LEU A 164 13.25 17.30 -0.91
N ILE A 165 14.58 17.41 -0.88
CA ILE A 165 15.46 16.25 -0.70
C ILE A 165 15.51 15.83 0.77
N VAL A 166 15.21 16.76 1.68
CA VAL A 166 15.27 16.57 3.13
C VAL A 166 13.92 16.16 3.74
N LEU A 167 12.81 16.39 3.02
CA LEU A 167 11.43 16.17 3.49
C LEU A 167 10.93 14.75 3.24
#